data_AF-A0A565BTI0-F1
#
_entry.id   AF-A0A565BTI0-F1
#
_cell.length_a   1.000
_cell.length_b   1.000
_cell.length_c   1.000
_cell.angle_alpha   90.00
_cell.angle_beta   90.00
_cell.angle_gamma   90.00
#
_symmetry.space_group_name_H-M   'P 1'
#
loop_
_entity.id
_entity.type
_entity.pdbx_description
1 polymer ?
#
loop_
_entity_poly.entity_id
_entity_poly.type
_entity_poly.pdbx_seq_one_letter_code
_entity_poly.pdbx_strand_id
1 'polypeptide(L)'
;MTNLLNGTIPRGLFNLPLVTIIELTDNFFSGELPAEMSCDVLDQIYFSNNWFSDEIPPAIGNFPRLQTLFLDRNRFRGKILREIFDLKHLTKINIKCEQHHRGDSIFNLNLYFVNLR
;
A
#
# COMPACT_ATOMS: atom_id res chain seq x y z
N MET A 1 -15.74 3.48 -6.86
CA MET A 1 -16.21 4.51 -7.82
C MET A 1 -14.97 4.96 -8.58
N THR A 2 -14.93 4.79 -9.89
CA THR A 2 -13.78 5.20 -10.71
C THR A 2 -13.80 6.71 -10.88
N ASN A 3 -12.68 7.37 -10.57
CA ASN A 3 -12.47 8.77 -10.93
C ASN A 3 -11.29 8.86 -11.93
N LEU A 4 -11.09 10.05 -12.52
CA LEU A 4 -10.00 10.29 -13.46
C LEU A 4 -8.81 11.01 -12.79
N LEU A 5 -8.65 10.88 -11.47
CA LEU A 5 -7.57 11.55 -10.74
C LEU A 5 -6.22 10.97 -11.14
N ASN A 6 -5.22 11.83 -11.29
CA ASN A 6 -3.88 11.46 -11.70
C ASN A 6 -2.82 12.26 -10.93
N GLY A 7 -1.55 11.96 -11.20
CA GLY A 7 -0.40 12.54 -10.51
C GLY A 7 0.23 11.57 -9.53
N THR A 8 1.05 12.10 -8.62
CA THR A 8 1.74 11.33 -7.57
C THR A 8 1.08 11.58 -6.21
N ILE A 9 1.35 10.72 -5.22
CA ILE A 9 0.90 10.98 -3.85
C ILE A 9 1.74 12.13 -3.26
N PRO A 10 1.11 13.24 -2.83
CA PRO A 10 1.84 14.30 -2.15
C PRO A 10 2.26 13.83 -0.77
N ARG A 11 3.49 14.15 -0.34
CA ARG A 11 4.03 13.75 0.97
C ARG A 11 3.11 14.15 2.14
N GLY A 12 2.46 15.30 2.03
CA GLY A 12 1.55 15.82 3.06
C GLY A 12 0.26 15.00 3.26
N LEU A 13 -0.09 14.05 2.38
CA LEU A 13 -1.30 13.25 2.51
C LEU A 13 -1.33 12.44 3.82
N PHE A 14 -0.16 11.98 4.26
CA PHE A 14 -0.03 11.19 5.50
C PHE A 14 0.11 12.06 6.76
N ASN A 15 0.26 13.38 6.62
CA ASN A 15 0.39 14.32 7.75
C ASN A 15 -0.98 14.82 8.26
N LEU A 16 -2.09 14.29 7.72
CA LEU A 16 -3.42 14.75 8.07
C LEU A 16 -3.85 14.16 9.43
N PRO A 17 -4.06 14.99 10.47
CA PRO A 17 -4.10 14.56 11.86
C PRO A 17 -5.32 13.70 12.25
N LEU A 18 -6.33 13.63 11.38
CA LEU A 18 -7.61 12.97 11.65
C LEU A 18 -8.01 11.99 10.53
N VAL A 19 -7.13 11.72 9.57
CA VAL A 19 -7.46 10.84 8.44
C VAL A 19 -7.31 9.39 8.84
N THR A 20 -8.44 8.70 8.93
CA THR A 20 -8.52 7.27 9.27
C THR A 20 -8.60 6.37 8.04
N ILE A 21 -9.03 6.92 6.89
CA ILE A 21 -9.21 6.17 5.64
C ILE A 21 -8.68 7.01 4.48
N ILE A 22 -7.83 6.41 3.65
CA ILE A 22 -7.46 6.96 2.34
C ILE A 22 -7.91 5.97 1.26
N GLU A 23 -8.86 6.41 0.43
CA GLU A 23 -9.46 5.64 -0.66
C GLU A 23 -9.12 6.29 -2.00
N LEU A 24 -8.27 5.63 -2.79
CA LEU A 24 -7.83 6.06 -4.11
C LEU A 24 -8.04 4.97 -5.17
N THR A 25 -8.78 3.90 -4.86
CA THR A 25 -9.02 2.79 -5.78
C THR A 25 -9.65 3.28 -7.09
N ASP A 26 -9.27 2.66 -8.20
CA ASP A 26 -9.78 2.96 -9.53
C ASP A 26 -9.50 4.41 -9.97
N ASN A 27 -8.22 4.78 -10.02
CA ASN A 27 -7.73 6.07 -10.51
C ASN A 27 -6.48 5.88 -11.40
N PHE A 28 -5.83 6.98 -11.78
CA PHE A 28 -4.62 7.03 -12.59
C PHE A 28 -3.43 7.61 -11.83
N PHE A 29 -3.38 7.44 -10.50
CA PHE A 29 -2.19 7.84 -9.74
C PHE A 29 -0.99 6.99 -10.16
N SER A 30 0.20 7.59 -10.15
CA SER A 30 1.42 6.98 -10.68
C SER A 30 2.64 7.41 -9.87
N GLY A 31 3.80 6.87 -10.23
CA GLY A 31 5.06 7.11 -9.53
C GLY A 31 5.18 6.28 -8.26
N GLU A 32 6.13 6.68 -7.42
CA GLU A 32 6.48 5.97 -6.19
C GLU A 32 5.56 6.37 -5.02
N LEU A 33 5.40 5.46 -4.07
CA LEU A 33 4.89 5.85 -2.76
C LEU A 33 5.95 6.67 -2.02
N PRO A 34 5.59 7.76 -1.30
CA PRO A 34 6.57 8.55 -0.56
C PRO A 34 7.44 7.71 0.38
N ALA A 35 8.74 7.95 0.41
CA ALA A 35 9.65 7.24 1.32
C ALA A 35 9.37 7.56 2.80
N GLU A 36 8.78 8.73 3.06
CA GLU A 36 8.44 9.24 4.39
C GLU A 36 6.90 9.26 4.52
N MET A 37 6.31 8.11 4.82
CA MET A 37 4.89 8.01 5.17
C MET A 37 4.78 7.60 6.63
N SER A 38 3.97 8.32 7.39
CA SER A 38 3.63 7.98 8.76
C SER A 38 2.30 8.65 9.08
N CYS A 39 1.42 7.93 9.77
CA CYS A 39 0.19 8.49 10.30
C CYS A 39 -0.27 7.64 11.50
N ASP A 40 -0.40 8.28 12.65
CA ASP A 40 -0.75 7.60 13.90
C ASP A 40 -2.21 7.16 13.96
N VAL A 41 -3.08 7.76 13.13
CA VAL A 41 -4.53 7.58 13.17
C VAL A 41 -5.09 6.80 11.98
N LEU A 42 -4.25 6.44 11.01
CA LEU A 42 -4.70 5.80 9.77
C LEU A 42 -5.03 4.32 9.98
N ASP A 43 -6.28 3.95 9.71
CA ASP A 43 -6.79 2.60 9.87
C ASP A 43 -6.85 1.85 8.51
N GLN A 44 -7.05 2.54 7.38
CA GLN A 44 -7.29 1.89 6.09
C GLN A 44 -6.65 2.63 4.90
N ILE A 45 -5.96 1.86 4.04
CA ILE A 45 -5.39 2.32 2.76
C ILE A 45 -5.93 1.44 1.63
N TYR A 46 -6.57 2.08 0.65
CA TYR A 46 -7.09 1.44 -0.56
C TYR A 46 -6.54 2.13 -1.82
N PHE A 47 -5.43 1.63 -2.35
CA PHE A 47 -4.75 2.19 -3.52
C PHE A 47 -4.82 1.26 -4.73
N SER A 48 -5.72 0.27 -4.71
CA SER A 48 -5.81 -0.73 -5.76
C SER A 48 -6.16 -0.12 -7.11
N ASN A 49 -5.75 -0.78 -8.19
CA ASN A 49 -6.07 -0.36 -9.56
C ASN A 49 -5.64 1.08 -9.88
N ASN A 50 -4.35 1.34 -9.68
CA ASN A 50 -3.64 2.56 -10.07
C ASN A 50 -2.37 2.18 -10.87
N TRP A 51 -1.51 3.16 -11.14
CA TRP A 51 -0.24 2.98 -11.84
C TRP A 51 0.98 3.23 -10.94
N PHE A 52 0.86 3.05 -9.62
CA PHE A 52 2.01 3.15 -8.72
C PHE A 52 3.09 2.13 -9.11
N SER A 53 4.36 2.54 -9.03
CA SER A 53 5.52 1.76 -9.48
C SER A 53 6.59 1.66 -8.39
N ASP A 54 7.69 0.99 -8.74
CA ASP A 54 8.86 0.74 -7.89
C ASP A 54 8.54 -0.06 -6.63
N GLU A 55 9.44 -0.05 -5.66
CA GLU A 55 9.32 -0.84 -4.45
C GLU A 55 8.37 -0.17 -3.45
N ILE A 56 7.65 -0.99 -2.67
CA ILE A 56 6.89 -0.47 -1.52
C ILE A 56 7.91 -0.01 -0.48
N PRO A 57 7.87 1.24 -0.01
CA PRO A 57 8.87 1.74 0.93
C PRO A 57 8.72 1.09 2.32
N PRO A 58 9.83 0.89 3.08
CA PRO A 58 9.78 0.34 4.44
C PRO A 58 8.89 1.12 5.41
N ALA A 59 8.69 2.41 5.14
CA ALA A 59 7.78 3.27 5.89
C ALA A 59 6.32 2.77 5.92
N ILE A 60 5.95 1.79 5.08
CA ILE A 60 4.67 1.09 5.20
C ILE A 60 4.47 0.42 6.57
N GLY A 61 5.56 0.13 7.31
CA GLY A 61 5.51 -0.35 8.69
C GLY A 61 5.19 0.73 9.74
N ASN A 62 5.20 2.02 9.37
CA ASN A 62 5.03 3.16 10.29
C ASN A 62 3.57 3.57 10.51
N PHE A 63 2.62 2.65 10.32
CA PHE A 63 1.20 2.89 10.54
C PHE A 63 0.69 2.03 11.70
N PRO A 64 0.82 2.50 12.95
CA PRO A 64 0.60 1.68 14.13
C PRO A 64 -0.84 1.18 14.28
N ARG A 65 -1.81 1.78 13.60
CA ARG A 65 -3.22 1.39 13.64
C ARG A 65 -3.73 0.69 12.39
N LEU A 66 -2.89 0.54 11.35
CA LEU A 66 -3.36 0.09 10.04
C LEU A 66 -3.98 -1.30 10.13
N GLN A 67 -5.22 -1.41 9.67
CA GLN A 67 -6.01 -2.64 9.66
C GLN A 67 -6.18 -3.20 8.26
N THR A 68 -6.25 -2.33 7.25
CA THR A 68 -6.47 -2.70 5.85
C THR A 68 -5.44 -2.04 4.95
N LEU A 69 -4.76 -2.85 4.14
CA LEU A 69 -3.78 -2.40 3.15
C LEU A 69 -4.01 -3.10 1.81
N PHE A 70 -4.65 -2.41 0.86
CA PHE A 70 -4.83 -2.90 -0.50
C PHE A 70 -4.03 -2.06 -1.49
N LEU A 71 -3.06 -2.71 -2.13
CA LEU A 71 -2.12 -2.14 -3.11
C LEU A 71 -2.12 -2.94 -4.43
N ASP A 72 -2.99 -3.94 -4.57
CA ASP A 72 -3.04 -4.81 -5.75
C ASP A 72 -3.43 -4.06 -7.02
N ARG A 73 -3.17 -4.69 -8.19
CA ARG A 73 -3.41 -4.06 -9.50
C ARG A 73 -2.66 -2.72 -9.67
N ASN A 74 -1.45 -2.65 -9.14
CA ASN A 74 -0.45 -1.62 -9.43
C ASN A 74 0.74 -2.24 -10.16
N ARG A 75 1.79 -1.44 -10.41
CA ARG A 75 3.04 -1.84 -11.08
C ARG A 75 4.21 -1.93 -10.09
N PHE A 76 3.94 -2.19 -8.81
CA PHE A 76 4.96 -2.36 -7.80
C PHE A 76 5.92 -3.51 -8.15
N ARG A 77 7.19 -3.31 -7.84
CA ARG A 77 8.29 -4.25 -8.12
C ARG A 77 9.05 -4.59 -6.85
N GLY A 78 9.95 -5.58 -6.96
CA GLY A 78 10.84 -5.96 -5.87
C GLY A 78 10.22 -6.99 -4.92
N LYS A 79 10.68 -6.99 -3.67
CA LYS A 79 10.25 -7.96 -2.65
C LYS A 79 9.18 -7.35 -1.76
N ILE A 80 8.28 -8.21 -1.27
CA ILE A 80 7.41 -7.84 -0.16
C ILE A 80 8.30 -7.67 1.07
N LEU A 81 8.35 -6.45 1.60
CA LEU A 81 9.16 -6.05 2.73
C LEU A 81 8.71 -6.72 4.03
N ARG A 82 9.64 -6.93 4.97
CA ARG A 82 9.36 -7.61 6.24
C ARG A 82 8.56 -6.72 7.19
N GLU A 83 8.71 -5.41 7.03
CA GLU A 83 8.07 -4.33 7.76
C GLU A 83 6.53 -4.40 7.66
N ILE A 84 5.99 -4.99 6.60
CA ILE A 84 4.55 -5.28 6.47
C ILE A 84 4.08 -6.23 7.58
N PHE A 85 4.92 -7.15 8.03
CA PHE A 85 4.62 -8.09 9.12
C PHE A 85 4.80 -7.46 10.51
N ASP A 86 5.30 -6.23 10.60
CA ASP A 86 5.39 -5.48 11.87
C ASP A 86 4.08 -4.77 12.23
N LEU A 87 3.16 -4.62 11.25
CA LEU A 87 1.85 -4.02 11.44
C LEU A 87 0.94 -4.90 12.31
N LYS A 88 0.95 -4.65 13.62
CA LYS A 88 0.27 -5.50 14.63
C LYS A 88 -1.24 -5.57 14.52
N HIS A 89 -1.86 -4.58 13.90
CA HIS A 89 -3.31 -4.50 13.75
C HIS A 89 -3.79 -4.87 12.34
N LEU A 90 -2.89 -5.26 11.44
CA LEU A 90 -3.22 -5.57 10.06
C LEU A 90 -4.02 -6.86 9.98
N THR A 91 -5.25 -6.78 9.49
CA THR A 91 -6.17 -7.91 9.36
C THR A 91 -6.50 -8.25 7.91
N LYS A 92 -6.37 -7.26 7.02
CA LYS A 92 -6.68 -7.39 5.60
C LYS A 92 -5.53 -6.83 4.78
N ILE A 93 -4.96 -7.68 3.92
CA ILE A 93 -3.87 -7.28 3.04
C ILE A 93 -4.04 -7.89 1.66
N ASN A 94 -3.84 -7.06 0.64
CA ASN A 94 -3.79 -7.49 -0.75
C ASN A 94 -2.70 -6.70 -1.48
N ILE A 95 -1.58 -7.35 -1.79
CA ILE A 95 -0.42 -6.76 -2.44
C ILE A 95 0.06 -7.68 -3.55
N LYS A 96 0.43 -7.08 -4.69
CA LYS A 96 1.11 -7.74 -5.80
C LYS A 96 2.41 -6.99 -6.10
N CYS A 97 3.53 -7.71 -6.19
CA CYS A 97 4.83 -7.18 -6.61
C CYS A 97 5.45 -8.07 -7.70
N GLU A 98 6.14 -7.47 -8.68
CA GLU A 98 6.82 -8.18 -9.78
C GLU A 98 8.35 -8.10 -9.66
N GLN A 99 9.07 -9.21 -9.86
CA GLN A 99 10.55 -9.21 -9.90
C GLN A 99 11.11 -9.51 -11.30
N HIS A 100 12.08 -8.69 -11.72
CA HIS A 100 12.83 -8.86 -12.97
C HIS A 100 14.10 -9.71 -12.77
N HIS A 101 13.97 -10.98 -12.35
CA HIS A 101 15.11 -11.91 -12.36
C HIS A 101 14.80 -13.10 -13.25
N ARG A 102 15.27 -13.04 -14.52
CA ARG A 102 15.43 -14.13 -15.53
C ARG A 102 14.38 -15.26 -15.58
N GLY A 103 13.17 -15.01 -15.09
CA GLY A 103 12.06 -15.96 -14.96
C GLY A 103 10.98 -15.31 -14.08
N ASP A 104 10.04 -14.63 -14.73
CA ASP A 104 9.05 -13.72 -14.13
C ASP A 104 8.35 -14.33 -12.90
N SER A 105 8.83 -13.95 -11.70
CA SER A 105 8.25 -14.39 -10.45
C SER A 105 7.38 -13.27 -9.89
N ILE A 106 6.06 -13.49 -9.90
CA ILE A 106 5.06 -12.59 -9.31
C ILE A 106 4.83 -13.03 -7.87
N PHE A 107 4.97 -12.10 -6.93
CA PHE A 107 4.63 -12.32 -5.52
C PHE A 107 3.26 -11.68 -5.24
N ASN A 108 2.30 -12.52 -4.87
CA ASN A 108 1.00 -12.08 -4.39
C ASN A 108 0.92 -12.41 -2.90
N LEU A 109 0.64 -11.41 -2.07
CA LEU A 109 0.25 -11.59 -0.68
C LEU A 109 -1.19 -11.17 -0.54
N ASN A 110 -2.05 -12.16 -0.33
CA ASN A 110 -3.46 -11.95 -0.12
C ASN A 110 -3.88 -12.70 1.15
N LEU A 111 -4.29 -11.94 2.16
CA LEU A 111 -4.87 -12.48 3.38
C LEU A 111 -6.19 -11.75 3.60
N TYR A 112 -7.29 -12.38 3.17
CA TYR A 112 -8.63 -11.83 3.39
C TYR A 112 -9.12 -12.02 4.82
N PHE A 113 -8.69 -13.07 5.50
CA PHE A 113 -9.01 -13.30 6.91
C PHE A 113 -7.96 -14.24 7.52
N VAL A 114 -7.14 -13.73 8.42
CA VAL A 114 -6.64 -14.56 9.52
C VAL A 114 -6.68 -13.70 10.78
N ASN A 115 -7.52 -14.10 11.73
CA ASN A 115 -7.32 -13.78 13.14
C ASN A 115 -5.92 -14.28 13.53
N LEU A 116 -4.87 -13.47 13.34
CA LEU A 116 -3.59 -13.73 13.95
C LEU A 116 -3.63 -13.08 15.34
N ARG A 117 -4.13 -13.90 16.27
CA ARG A 117 -4.01 -13.88 17.73
C ARG A 117 -3.68 -12.55 18.40
#